data_AF-A0A0H5NR06-F1
#
_entry.id   AF-A0A0H5NR06-F1
#
_cell.length_a   1.000
_cell.length_b   1.000
_cell.length_c   1.000
_cell.angle_alpha   90.00
_cell.angle_beta   90.00
_cell.angle_gamma   90.00
#
_symmetry.space_group_name_H-M   'P 1'
#
loop_
_entity.id
_entity.type
_entity.pdbx_description
1 polymer ?
#
loop_
_entity_poly.entity_id
_entity_poly.type
_entity_poly.pdbx_seq_one_letter_code
_entity_poly.pdbx_strand_id
1 'polypeptide(L)'
;MRSGAESVFFGRGKRDVVLDVHEVRAEAVSLVFRLAAVARDADKVQEVGGSWLAGVDEVAADAVVRYALGLMTTEVVAGLLAVLDATDGTLGQFVTEQFRTRQDADEFGGGR
;
A
#
# COMPACT_ATOMS: atom_id res chain seq x y z
N MET A 1 18.58 -19.47 19.37
CA MET A 1 18.26 -18.20 18.70
C MET A 1 16.75 -18.12 18.59
N ARG A 2 16.08 -17.24 19.33
CA ARG A 2 14.64 -17.01 19.18
C ARG A 2 14.47 -15.95 18.10
N SER A 3 14.02 -16.35 16.91
CA SER A 3 13.47 -15.42 15.93
C SER A 3 12.30 -14.72 16.60
N GLY A 4 12.43 -13.42 16.87
CA GLY A 4 11.34 -12.62 17.41
C GLY A 4 10.31 -12.44 16.31
N ALA A 5 9.34 -13.35 16.23
CA ALA A 5 8.16 -13.14 15.39
C ALA A 5 7.41 -11.92 15.95
N GLU A 6 7.67 -10.76 15.36
CA GLU A 6 6.85 -9.59 15.60
C GLU A 6 5.43 -9.92 15.13
N SER A 7 4.47 -9.78 16.03
CA SER A 7 3.06 -10.10 15.81
C SER A 7 2.26 -8.83 15.97
N VAL A 8 1.34 -8.55 15.04
CA VAL A 8 0.46 -7.38 15.10
C VAL A 8 -0.97 -7.82 15.35
N PHE A 9 -1.63 -7.17 16.32
CA PHE A 9 -3.00 -7.45 16.70
C PHE A 9 -3.96 -6.56 15.91
N PHE A 10 -4.90 -7.17 15.18
CA PHE A 10 -5.98 -6.46 14.51
C PHE A 10 -7.33 -6.94 15.06
N GLY A 11 -8.10 -6.04 15.69
CA GLY A 11 -9.49 -6.36 16.08
C GLY A 11 -10.17 -5.35 17.03
N ARG A 12 -11.30 -4.76 16.59
CA ARG A 12 -12.38 -4.28 17.47
C ARG A 12 -13.40 -5.42 17.61
N GLY A 13 -13.10 -6.39 18.47
CA GLY A 13 -14.05 -7.42 18.91
C GLY A 13 -13.90 -8.81 18.29
N LYS A 14 -13.73 -9.80 19.18
CA LYS A 14 -13.94 -11.26 19.03
C LYS A 14 -13.10 -12.01 17.99
N ARG A 15 -11.77 -11.94 18.13
CA ARG A 15 -10.77 -13.02 18.04
C ARG A 15 -9.43 -12.34 17.77
N ASP A 16 -8.47 -12.50 18.67
CA ASP A 16 -7.11 -12.02 18.41
C ASP A 16 -6.51 -12.91 17.32
N VAL A 17 -6.41 -12.38 16.10
CA VAL A 17 -5.70 -13.03 15.00
C VAL A 17 -4.24 -12.58 15.10
N VAL A 18 -3.36 -13.55 15.30
CA VAL A 18 -1.91 -13.34 15.32
C VAL A 18 -1.40 -13.55 13.90
N LEU A 19 -0.93 -12.48 13.27
CA LEU A 19 -0.31 -12.52 11.95
C LEU A 19 1.21 -12.38 12.07
N ASP A 20 1.95 -13.19 11.31
CA ASP A 20 3.40 -13.04 11.18
C ASP A 20 3.70 -11.83 10.28
N VAL A 21 4.38 -10.83 10.82
CA VAL A 21 4.72 -9.59 10.11
C VAL A 21 5.58 -9.85 8.88
N HIS A 22 6.45 -10.86 8.91
CA HIS A 22 7.30 -11.18 7.76
C HIS A 22 6.48 -11.79 6.61
N GLU A 23 5.50 -12.63 6.92
CA GLU A 23 4.59 -13.21 5.95
C GLU A 23 3.69 -12.13 5.32
N VAL A 24 3.09 -11.27 6.16
CA VAL A 24 2.29 -10.13 5.71
C VAL A 24 3.10 -9.22 4.80
N ARG A 25 4.35 -8.90 5.17
CA ARG A 25 5.25 -8.07 4.35
C ARG A 25 5.60 -8.75 3.04
N ALA A 26 5.93 -10.04 3.05
CA ALA A 26 6.27 -10.78 1.84
C ALA A 26 5.09 -10.79 0.86
N GLU A 27 3.87 -11.01 1.37
CA GLU A 27 2.69 -11.00 0.50
C GLU A 27 2.30 -9.61 0.03
N ALA A 28 2.50 -8.57 0.83
CA ALA A 28 2.31 -7.19 0.39
C ALA A 28 3.24 -6.84 -0.78
N VAL A 29 4.52 -7.21 -0.69
CA VAL A 29 5.49 -7.02 -1.77
C VAL A 29 5.09 -7.81 -3.02
N SER A 30 4.74 -9.09 -2.85
CA SER A 30 4.25 -9.97 -3.92
C SER A 30 3.04 -9.37 -4.64
N LEU A 31 2.04 -8.88 -3.89
CA LEU A 31 0.85 -8.23 -4.42
C LEU A 31 1.20 -6.97 -5.22
N VAL A 32 2.06 -6.09 -4.70
CA VAL A 32 2.52 -4.88 -5.39
C VAL A 32 3.16 -5.22 -6.74
N PHE A 33 4.06 -6.22 -6.79
CA PHE A 33 4.71 -6.59 -8.04
C PHE A 33 3.73 -7.20 -9.07
N ARG A 34 2.78 -8.03 -8.62
CA ARG A 34 1.75 -8.58 -9.51
C ARG A 34 0.88 -7.48 -10.11
N LEU A 35 0.45 -6.51 -9.31
CA LEU A 35 -0.35 -5.38 -9.77
C LEU A 35 0.46 -4.45 -10.68
N ALA A 36 1.73 -4.18 -10.35
CA ALA A 36 2.62 -3.36 -11.17
C ALA A 36 2.83 -3.94 -12.57
N ALA A 37 2.92 -5.27 -12.70
CA ALA A 37 3.06 -5.95 -13.99
C ALA A 37 1.87 -5.72 -14.93
N VAL A 38 0.69 -5.37 -14.40
CA VAL A 38 -0.54 -5.16 -15.17
C VAL A 38 -1.11 -3.75 -15.05
N ALA A 39 -0.40 -2.79 -14.43
CA ALA A 39 -0.94 -1.49 -14.02
C ALA A 39 -1.56 -0.61 -15.12
N ARG A 40 -1.33 -0.93 -16.41
CA ARG A 40 -1.93 -0.21 -17.56
C ARG A 40 -3.25 -0.80 -18.06
N ASP A 41 -3.67 -1.93 -17.50
CA ASP A 41 -4.82 -2.71 -17.93
C ASP A 41 -5.76 -2.87 -16.72
N ALA A 42 -6.79 -2.02 -16.65
CA ALA A 42 -7.68 -1.93 -15.50
C ALA A 42 -8.43 -3.25 -15.23
N ASP A 43 -8.80 -3.97 -16.30
CA ASP A 43 -9.49 -5.25 -16.19
C ASP A 43 -8.57 -6.31 -15.59
N LYS A 44 -7.30 -6.35 -16.02
CA LYS A 44 -6.30 -7.26 -15.42
C LYS A 44 -5.94 -6.90 -13.99
N VAL A 45 -5.91 -5.61 -13.65
CA VAL A 45 -5.72 -5.18 -12.25
C VAL A 45 -6.83 -5.74 -11.37
N GLN A 46 -8.09 -5.66 -11.82
CA GLN A 46 -9.23 -6.22 -11.10
C GLN A 46 -9.19 -7.74 -11.03
N GLU A 47 -8.84 -8.41 -12.13
CA GLU A 47 -8.68 -9.87 -12.18
C GLU A 47 -7.62 -10.36 -11.17
N VAL A 48 -6.42 -9.76 -11.20
CA VAL A 48 -5.32 -10.13 -10.31
C VAL A 48 -5.67 -9.83 -8.85
N GLY A 49 -6.23 -8.65 -8.56
CA GLY A 49 -6.63 -8.28 -7.21
C GLY A 49 -7.75 -9.17 -6.67
N GLY A 50 -8.77 -9.45 -7.50
CA GLY A 50 -9.89 -10.31 -7.14
C GLY A 50 -9.48 -11.77 -6.93
N SER A 51 -8.63 -12.31 -7.81
CA SER A 51 -8.10 -13.66 -7.65
C SER A 51 -7.23 -13.81 -6.40
N TRP A 52 -6.48 -12.77 -6.03
CA TRP A 52 -5.68 -12.79 -4.81
C TRP A 52 -6.58 -12.72 -3.56
N LEU A 53 -7.56 -11.82 -3.53
CA LEU A 53 -8.51 -11.68 -2.43
C LEU A 53 -9.31 -12.96 -2.18
N ALA A 54 -9.69 -13.68 -3.24
CA ALA A 54 -10.42 -14.95 -3.12
C ALA A 54 -9.60 -16.07 -2.44
N GLY A 55 -8.27 -15.95 -2.38
CA GLY A 55 -7.37 -16.94 -1.80
C GLY A 55 -6.85 -16.61 -0.39
N VAL A 56 -7.27 -15.48 0.20
CA VAL A 56 -6.72 -14.95 1.46
C VAL A 56 -7.83 -14.75 2.49
N ASP A 57 -7.53 -15.04 3.76
CA ASP A 57 -8.42 -14.73 4.89
C ASP A 57 -8.65 -13.21 5.01
N GLU A 58 -9.88 -12.78 5.28
CA GLU A 58 -10.27 -11.36 5.29
C GLU A 58 -9.42 -10.50 6.23
N VAL A 59 -9.02 -11.03 7.40
CA VAL A 59 -8.19 -10.29 8.37
C VAL A 59 -6.75 -10.17 7.87
N ALA A 60 -6.22 -11.23 7.27
CA ALA A 60 -4.91 -11.21 6.62
C ALA A 60 -4.91 -10.28 5.39
N ALA A 61 -6.01 -10.24 4.63
CA ALA A 61 -6.17 -9.38 3.47
C ALA A 61 -6.04 -7.89 3.84
N ASP A 62 -6.75 -7.45 4.89
CA ASP A 62 -6.67 -6.05 5.36
C ASP A 62 -5.23 -5.69 5.79
N ALA A 63 -4.57 -6.56 6.55
CA ALA A 63 -3.18 -6.33 6.97
C ALA A 63 -2.21 -6.23 5.78
N VAL A 64 -2.33 -7.14 4.81
CA VAL A 64 -1.49 -7.15 3.61
C VAL A 64 -1.74 -5.92 2.73
N VAL A 65 -3.00 -5.54 2.50
CA VAL A 65 -3.35 -4.36 1.69
C VAL A 65 -2.83 -3.08 2.33
N ARG A 66 -2.97 -2.92 3.65
CA ARG A 66 -2.41 -1.75 4.37
C ARG A 66 -0.90 -1.68 4.22
N TYR A 67 -0.22 -2.81 4.36
CA TYR A 67 1.24 -2.86 4.21
C TYR A 67 1.67 -2.58 2.75
N ALA A 68 0.93 -3.08 1.77
CA ALA A 68 1.16 -2.83 0.36
C ALA A 68 1.00 -1.34 0.00
N LEU A 69 -0.03 -0.68 0.53
CA LEU A 69 -0.22 0.77 0.39
C LEU A 69 0.90 1.57 1.07
N GLY A 70 1.34 1.13 2.25
CA GLY A 70 2.52 1.69 2.92
C GLY A 70 3.76 1.61 2.03
N LEU A 71 4.07 0.44 1.49
CA LEU A 71 5.21 0.23 0.58
C LEU A 71 5.11 1.10 -0.68
N MET A 72 3.94 1.18 -1.30
CA MET A 72 3.72 2.01 -2.49
C MET A 72 4.00 3.49 -2.20
N THR A 73 3.59 3.99 -1.04
CA THR A 73 3.79 5.39 -0.68
C THR A 73 5.23 5.69 -0.25
N THR A 74 5.83 4.86 0.62
CA THR A 74 7.16 5.14 1.19
C THR A 74 8.31 4.77 0.27
N GLU A 75 8.17 3.72 -0.54
CA GLU A 75 9.29 3.23 -1.36
C GLU A 75 9.12 3.65 -2.83
N VAL A 76 7.93 3.45 -3.40
CA VAL A 76 7.71 3.67 -4.84
C VAL A 76 7.49 5.14 -5.16
N VAL A 77 6.52 5.78 -4.51
CA VAL A 77 6.22 7.21 -4.75
C VAL A 77 7.37 8.09 -4.31
N ALA A 78 7.93 7.87 -3.11
CA ALA A 78 9.08 8.65 -2.64
C ALA A 78 10.29 8.48 -3.56
N GLY A 79 10.56 7.25 -4.03
CA GLY A 79 11.64 6.99 -4.98
C GLY A 79 11.43 7.69 -6.33
N LEU A 80 10.21 7.67 -6.87
CA LEU A 80 9.86 8.39 -8.09
C LEU A 80 10.02 9.90 -7.93
N LEU A 81 9.56 10.47 -6.81
CA LEU A 81 9.73 11.89 -6.50
C LEU A 81 11.21 12.27 -6.42
N ALA A 82 12.05 11.45 -5.79
CA ALA A 82 13.49 11.68 -5.72
C ALA A 82 14.15 11.64 -7.11
N VAL A 83 13.73 10.74 -7.99
CA VAL A 83 14.19 10.70 -9.39
C VAL A 83 13.76 11.96 -10.14
N LEU A 84 12.50 12.39 -9.98
CA LEU A 84 12.00 13.61 -10.60
C LEU A 84 12.80 14.84 -10.13
N ASP A 85 13.03 14.97 -8.82
CA ASP A 85 13.85 16.04 -8.24
C ASP A 85 15.29 16.05 -8.79
N ALA A 86 15.87 14.87 -9.00
CA ALA A 86 17.20 14.73 -9.58
C ALA A 86 17.26 15.08 -11.08
N THR A 87 16.16 14.91 -11.82
CA THR A 87 16.09 15.21 -13.26
C THR A 87 15.66 16.64 -13.57
N ASP A 88 14.72 17.17 -12.80
CA ASP A 88 14.15 18.51 -12.92
C ASP A 88 13.57 18.89 -11.56
N GLY A 89 14.39 19.58 -10.74
CA GLY A 89 14.07 19.92 -9.35
C GLY A 89 12.79 20.73 -9.14
N THR A 90 12.15 21.21 -10.22
CA THR A 90 10.84 21.87 -10.15
C THR A 90 9.67 20.90 -10.28
N LEU A 91 9.86 19.77 -10.97
CA LEU A 91 8.80 18.80 -11.25
C LEU A 91 8.48 17.93 -10.02
N GLY A 92 9.50 17.53 -9.25
CA GLY A 92 9.31 16.80 -7.98
C GLY A 92 8.57 17.65 -6.94
N GLN A 93 8.96 18.92 -6.78
CA GLN A 93 8.25 19.89 -5.94
C GLN A 93 6.80 20.11 -6.41
N PHE A 94 6.57 20.36 -7.70
CA PHE A 94 5.23 20.57 -8.24
C PHE A 94 4.29 19.39 -7.97
N VAL A 95 4.75 18.16 -8.21
CA VAL A 95 3.94 16.96 -7.95
C VAL A 95 3.63 16.83 -6.45
N THR A 96 4.61 17.08 -5.58
CA THR A 96 4.42 17.05 -4.12
C THR A 96 3.40 18.08 -3.66
N GLU A 97 3.44 19.31 -4.19
CA GLU A 97 2.48 20.38 -3.89
C GLU A 97 1.06 20.03 -4.38
N GLN A 98 0.91 19.40 -5.55
CA GLN A 98 -0.39 18.95 -6.04
C GLN A 98 -1.01 17.86 -5.16
N PHE A 99 -0.21 16.91 -4.67
CA PHE A 99 -0.69 15.89 -3.74
C PHE A 99 -1.13 16.49 -2.40
N ARG A 100 -0.34 17.41 -1.84
CA ARG A 100 -0.67 18.10 -0.58
C ARG A 100 -1.96 18.91 -0.71
N THR A 101 -2.09 19.69 -1.78
CA THR A 101 -3.27 20.51 -2.03
C THR A 101 -4.55 19.68 -2.15
N ARG A 102 -4.48 18.48 -2.74
CA ARG A 102 -5.64 17.57 -2.84
C ARG A 102 -5.98 16.91 -1.51
N GLN A 103 -4.99 16.53 -0.70
CA GLN A 103 -5.23 16.06 0.66
C GLN A 103 -5.91 17.12 1.52
N ASP A 104 -5.40 18.36 1.48
CA ASP A 104 -6.01 19.48 2.20
C ASP A 104 -7.44 19.76 1.68
N ALA A 105 -7.68 19.67 0.36
CA ALA A 105 -9.01 19.83 -0.21
C ALA A 105 -10.00 18.72 0.21
N ASP A 106 -9.53 17.48 0.37
CA ASP A 106 -10.37 16.35 0.81
C ASP A 106 -10.62 16.40 2.33
N GLU A 107 -9.65 16.86 3.13
CA GLU A 107 -9.75 16.99 4.59
C GLU A 107 -10.62 18.20 5.01
N PHE A 108 -10.61 19.28 4.23
CA PHE A 108 -11.43 20.48 4.47
C PHE A 108 -12.69 20.59 3.58
N GLY A 109 -12.85 19.72 2.57
CA GLY A 109 -13.98 19.72 1.62
C GLY A 109 -15.10 18.72 1.91
N GLY A 110 -14.92 17.82 2.88
CA GLY A 110 -15.90 16.80 3.29
C GLY A 110 -17.06 17.31 4.17
N GLY A 111 -17.35 18.61 4.15
CA GLY A 111 -18.47 19.22 4.87
C GLY A 111 -19.74 19.29 4.02
N ARG A 112 -20.43 18.16 3.83
CA ARG A 112 -21.87 18.12 3.53
C ARG A 112 -22.52 16.90 4.17
#